data_AF-A0A7T3BKU3-F1
#
_entry.id   AF-A0A7T3BKU3-F1
#
_cell.length_a   1.000
_cell.length_b   1.000
_cell.length_c   1.000
_cell.angle_alpha   90.00
_cell.angle_beta   90.00
_cell.angle_gamma   90.00
#
_symmetry.space_group_name_H-M   'P 1'
#
loop_
_entity.id
_entity.type
_entity.pdbx_description
1 polymer ?
#
loop_
_entity_poly.entity_id
_entity_poly.type
_entity_poly.pdbx_seq_one_letter_code
_entity_poly.pdbx_strand_id
1 'polypeptide(L)' 'MATGIVKWFNDAKGFGFITPDEGGEDLFAHFSAINMDGFKTLKEGQRVSFDVTTGPKGKQAANIQAA' A
#
# COMPACT_ATOMS: atom_id res chain seq x y z
N MET A 1 3.04 8.55 -8.95
CA MET A 1 2.99 8.56 -7.48
C MET A 1 1.72 9.22 -7.01
N ALA A 2 0.79 8.39 -6.53
CA ALA A 2 -0.38 8.78 -5.75
C ALA A 2 -0.04 8.67 -4.25
N THR A 3 -0.82 9.33 -3.41
CA THR A 3 -0.72 9.23 -1.95
C THR A 3 -1.99 8.65 -1.35
N GLY A 4 -1.88 8.14 -0.13
CA GLY A 4 -3.02 7.59 0.58
C GLY A 4 -2.70 7.20 2.00
N ILE A 5 -3.71 6.69 2.69
CA ILE A 5 -3.64 6.21 4.06
C ILE A 5 -3.80 4.70 4.08
N VAL A 6 -2.91 4.01 4.79
CA VAL A 6 -3.00 2.58 5.01
C VAL A 6 -4.25 2.30 5.83
N LYS A 7 -5.23 1.64 5.21
CA LYS A 7 -6.52 1.32 5.84
C LYS A 7 -6.36 0.23 6.88
N TRP A 8 -5.56 -0.77 6.56
CA TRP A 8 -5.11 -1.82 7.47
C TRP A 8 -3.97 -2.60 6.80
N PHE A 9 -3.11 -3.22 7.60
CA PHE A 9 -2.08 -4.12 7.12
C PHE A 9 -1.91 -5.27 8.12
N ASN A 10 -1.72 -6.48 7.62
CA ASN A 10 -1.46 -7.65 8.44
C ASN A 10 -0.01 -8.07 8.26
N ASP A 11 0.84 -7.76 9.24
CA ASP A 11 2.26 -8.09 9.24
C ASP A 11 2.53 -9.59 9.09
N ALA A 12 1.70 -10.44 9.71
CA ALA A 12 1.87 -11.88 9.68
C ALA A 12 1.56 -12.48 8.30
N LYS A 13 0.61 -11.88 7.56
CA LYS A 13 0.25 -12.31 6.20
C LYS A 13 0.99 -11.54 5.11
N GLY A 14 1.61 -10.41 5.42
CA GLY A 14 2.36 -9.57 4.48
C GLY A 14 1.48 -8.83 3.46
N PHE A 15 0.22 -8.53 3.80
CA PHE A 15 -0.63 -7.74 2.92
C PHE A 15 -1.65 -6.90 3.68
N GLY A 16 -2.19 -5.90 2.98
CA GLY A 16 -3.19 -4.98 3.48
C GLY A 16 -3.85 -4.19 2.35
N PHE A 17 -4.46 -3.07 2.72
CA PHE A 17 -5.10 -2.17 1.78
C PHE A 17 -4.76 -0.72 2.11
N ILE A 18 -4.68 0.11 1.06
CA ILE A 18 -4.45 1.55 1.14
C ILE A 18 -5.64 2.25 0.52
N THR A 19 -6.18 3.24 1.24
CA THR A 19 -7.21 4.13 0.72
C THR A 19 -6.52 5.33 0.06
N PRO A 20 -6.64 5.52 -1.26
CA PRO A 20 -6.00 6.63 -1.97
C PRO A 20 -6.67 7.97 -1.65
N ASP A 21 -5.89 9.04 -1.57
CA ASP A 21 -6.40 10.39 -1.24
C ASP A 21 -7.25 11.00 -2.37
N GLU A 22 -6.97 10.66 -3.63
CA GLU A 22 -7.80 11.04 -4.79
C GLU A 22 -9.19 10.37 -4.78
N GLY A 23 -9.46 9.51 -3.79
CA GLY A 23 -10.67 8.70 -3.72
C GLY A 23 -10.65 7.52 -4.69
N GLY A 24 -11.75 6.77 -4.71
CA GLY A 24 -11.88 5.53 -5.48
C GLY A 24 -11.78 4.28 -4.63
N GLU A 25 -11.41 3.17 -5.28
CA GLU A 25 -11.37 1.84 -4.65
C GLU A 25 -10.11 1.67 -3.79
N ASP A 26 -10.23 0.91 -2.70
CA ASP A 26 -9.10 0.52 -1.88
C ASP A 26 -8.08 -0.29 -2.72
N LEU A 27 -6.82 0.08 -2.60
CA LEU A 27 -5.73 -0.51 -3.36
C LEU A 27 -5.10 -1.64 -2.56
N PHE A 28 -4.94 -2.79 -3.19
CA PHE A 28 -4.23 -3.91 -2.56
C PHE A 28 -2.75 -3.57 -2.34
N ALA A 29 -2.25 -3.79 -1.13
CA ALA A 29 -0.87 -3.52 -0.76
C ALA A 29 -0.19 -4.83 -0.33
N HIS A 30 0.81 -5.28 -1.09
CA HIS A 30 1.59 -6.48 -0.76
C HIS A 30 2.97 -6.07 -0.22
N PHE A 31 3.52 -6.82 0.75
CA PHE A 31 4.82 -6.50 1.35
C PHE A 31 5.94 -6.41 0.30
N SER A 32 5.86 -7.19 -0.79
CA SER A 32 6.87 -7.15 -1.85
C SER A 32 6.93 -5.81 -2.58
N ALA A 33 5.82 -5.05 -2.59
CA ALA A 33 5.71 -3.74 -3.21
C ALA A 33 6.25 -2.61 -2.31
N ILE A 34 6.54 -2.91 -1.03
CA ILE A 34 7.09 -1.93 -0.08
C ILE A 34 8.58 -1.76 -0.36
N ASN A 35 8.95 -0.51 -0.57
CA ASN A 35 10.31 -0.06 -0.85
C ASN A 35 10.83 0.71 0.38
N MET A 36 11.14 -0.05 1.43
CA MET A 36 11.68 0.42 2.69
C MET A 36 12.77 -0.53 3.15
N ASP A 37 13.80 0.00 3.79
CA ASP A 37 14.85 -0.81 4.42
C ASP A 37 14.33 -1.56 5.65
N GLY A 38 14.80 -2.80 5.84
CA GLY A 38 14.42 -3.63 6.97
C GLY A 38 13.09 -4.37 6.78
N PHE A 39 12.26 -4.40 7.82
CA PHE A 39 11.02 -5.18 7.81
C PHE A 39 9.93 -4.48 6.99
N LYS A 40 9.54 -5.10 5.87
CA LYS A 40 8.57 -4.55 4.91
C LYS A 40 7.15 -4.63 5.44
N THR A 41 6.77 -3.62 6.24
CA THR A 41 5.42 -3.50 6.80
C THR A 41 4.87 -2.08 6.70
N LEU A 42 3.56 -1.97 6.88
CA LEU A 42 2.80 -0.73 6.94
C LEU A 42 1.98 -0.71 8.23
N LYS A 43 1.77 0.48 8.81
CA LYS A 43 0.89 0.64 9.98
C LYS A 43 -0.45 1.21 9.55
N GLU A 44 -1.53 0.75 10.18
CA GLU A 44 -2.84 1.37 10.01
C GLU A 44 -2.78 2.88 10.32
N GLY A 45 -3.40 3.70 9.47
CA GLY A 45 -3.36 5.16 9.57
C GLY A 45 -2.06 5.79 9.04
N GLN A 46 -1.06 5.00 8.63
CA GLN A 46 0.18 5.54 8.09
C GLN A 46 -0.06 6.16 6.70
N ARG A 47 0.56 7.32 6.47
CA ARG A 47 0.58 7.97 5.16
C ARG A 47 1.68 7.38 4.30
N VAL A 48 1.34 7.07 3.05
CA VAL A 48 2.24 6.42 2.10
C VAL A 48 2.10 7.03 0.71
N SER A 49 3.19 6.98 -0.04
CA SER A 49 3.25 7.25 -1.47
C SER A 49 3.42 5.94 -2.22
N PHE A 50 2.75 5.80 -3.36
CA PHE A 50 2.78 4.58 -4.17
C PHE A 50 2.42 4.87 -5.63
N ASP A 51 2.73 3.94 -6.52
CA ASP A 51 2.20 3.92 -7.87
C ASP A 51 1.00 2.99 -7.96
N VAL A 52 -0.07 3.44 -8.61
CA VAL A 52 -1.25 2.61 -8.86
C VAL A 52 -0.99 1.76 -10.10
N THR A 53 -1.07 0.44 -9.96
CA THR A 53 -0.91 -0.51 -11.06
C THR A 53 -2.05 -1.51 -11.08
N THR A 54 -2.31 -2.11 -12.24
CA THR A 54 -3.32 -3.16 -12.38
C THR A 54 -2.62 -4.52 -12.39
N GLY A 55 -2.98 -5.37 -11.44
CA GLY A 55 -2.50 -6.75 -11.34
C GLY A 55 -3.59 -7.80 -11.52
N PRO A 56 -3.27 -9.08 -11.32
CA PRO A 56 -4.23 -10.18 -11.45
C PRO A 56 -5.39 -10.11 -10.45
N LYS A 57 -5.25 -9.33 -9.38
CA LYS A 57 -6.29 -9.10 -8.35
C LYS A 57 -6.98 -7.74 -8.44
N GLY A 58 -6.82 -7.03 -9.56
CA GLY A 58 -7.32 -5.67 -9.73
C GLY A 58 -6.27 -4.62 -9.39
N LYS A 59 -6.69 -3.43 -8.95
CA LYS A 59 -5.79 -2.33 -8.65
C LYS A 59 -4.97 -2.60 -7.39
N GLN A 60 -3.67 -2.38 -7.48
CA GLN A 60 -2.72 -2.58 -6.39
C GLN A 60 -1.71 -1.42 -6.33
N ALA A 61 -1.16 -1.22 -5.14
CA ALA A 61 -0.11 -0.26 -4.88
C ALA A 61 1.27 -0.89 -5.14
N ALA A 62 2.07 -0.25 -5.97
CA ALA A 62 3.47 -0.57 -6.28
C ALA A 62 4.40 0.52 -5.72
N ASN A 63 5.69 0.22 -5.56
CA ASN A 63 6.70 1.17 -5.06
C ASN A 63 6.25 1.92 -3.79
N ILE A 64 5.65 1.21 -2.84
CA ILE A 64 5.08 1.81 -1.63
C ILE A 64 6.21 2.33 -0.76
N GLN A 65 6.15 3.61 -0.40
CA GLN A 65 7.12 4.30 0.46
C GLN A 65 6.37 5.06 1.56
N ALA A 66 7.00 5.24 2.71
CA ALA A 66 6.49 6.17 3.72
C ALA A 66 6.56 7.59 3.13
N ALA A 67 5.45 8.34 3.24
CA ALA A 67 5.34 9.72 2.79
C ALA A 67 5.60 10.70 3.93
#